data_AF-A0AB36SWN2-F1
#
_entry.id   AF-A0AB36SWN2-F1
#
_cell.length_a   1.000
_cell.length_b   1.000
_cell.length_c   1.000
_cell.angle_alpha   90.00
_cell.angle_beta   90.00
_cell.angle_gamma   90.00
#
_symmetry.space_group_name_H-M   'P 1'
#
loop_
_entity.id
_entity.type
_entity.pdbx_description
1 polymer ?
#
loop_
_entity_poly.entity_id
_entity_poly.type
_entity_poly.pdbx_seq_one_letter_code
_entity_poly.pdbx_strand_id
1 'polypeptide(L)'
;MKPELIVRNFFKEVRSGNNPDFSNRYMADKVLAHQVISEEEQTVYRSPKDYAEHVREMIEVYGNFSLEIQELLVQDSKVYVRWKQVGTHIGEIDGYEPTGLPITQIASAVYRIENGKISEYWILK
;
A
#
# COMPACT_ATOMS: atom_id res chain seq x y z
N MET A 1 5.73 19.01 -4.99
CA MET A 1 4.91 18.13 -5.87
C MET A 1 3.48 18.15 -5.33
N LYS A 2 2.44 18.11 -6.18
CA LYS A 2 1.04 18.06 -5.71
C LYS A 2 0.80 16.75 -4.92
N PRO A 3 0.00 16.75 -3.83
CA PRO A 3 -0.31 15.53 -3.05
C PRO A 3 -0.79 14.37 -3.92
N GLU A 4 -1.67 14.64 -4.87
CA GLU A 4 -2.15 13.66 -5.85
C GLU A 4 -1.01 12.94 -6.57
N LEU A 5 -0.05 13.70 -7.10
CA LEU A 5 1.01 13.15 -7.94
C LEU A 5 1.99 12.29 -7.11
N ILE A 6 2.23 12.68 -5.86
CA ILE A 6 3.02 11.88 -4.91
C ILE A 6 2.38 10.50 -4.73
N VAL A 7 1.08 10.47 -4.48
CA VAL A 7 0.36 9.22 -4.23
C VAL A 7 0.23 8.39 -5.52
N ARG A 8 -0.09 8.99 -6.67
CA ARG A 8 -0.13 8.26 -7.95
C ARG A 8 1.21 7.60 -8.29
N ASN A 9 2.31 8.32 -8.13
CA ASN A 9 3.64 7.80 -8.42
C ASN A 9 4.06 6.73 -7.40
N PHE A 10 3.75 6.94 -6.11
CA PHE A 10 3.93 5.92 -5.08
C PHE A 10 3.19 4.62 -5.43
N PHE A 11 1.95 4.71 -5.89
CA PHE A 11 1.21 3.52 -6.28
C PHE A 11 1.82 2.82 -7.50
N LYS A 12 2.20 3.61 -8.52
CA LYS A 12 2.76 3.11 -9.77
C LYS A 12 4.13 2.47 -9.58
N GLU A 13 5.00 3.05 -8.77
CA GLU A 13 6.38 2.60 -8.60
C GLU A 13 6.54 1.65 -7.41
N VAL A 14 5.88 1.92 -6.29
CA VAL A 14 6.12 1.18 -5.04
C VAL A 14 5.01 0.18 -4.78
N ARG A 15 3.76 0.62 -4.59
CA ARG A 15 2.64 -0.25 -4.17
C ARG A 15 2.31 -1.36 -5.17
N SER A 16 2.59 -1.12 -6.45
CA SER A 16 2.45 -2.07 -7.56
C SER A 16 3.50 -3.19 -7.55
N GLY A 17 4.55 -3.09 -6.74
CA GLY A 17 5.68 -4.02 -6.73
C GLY A 17 6.80 -3.71 -7.73
N ASN A 18 6.67 -2.68 -8.58
CA ASN A 18 7.65 -2.42 -9.65
C ASN A 18 9.05 -2.03 -9.14
N ASN A 19 9.13 -1.14 -8.15
CA ASN A 19 10.35 -0.59 -7.56
C ASN A 19 10.14 -0.30 -6.06
N PRO A 20 10.01 -1.33 -5.20
CA PRO A 20 9.73 -1.14 -3.78
C PRO A 20 10.75 -0.25 -3.06
N ASP A 21 12.02 -0.28 -3.49
CA ASP A 21 13.12 0.52 -2.92
C ASP A 21 12.96 2.03 -3.14
N PHE A 22 12.06 2.47 -4.03
CA PHE A 22 11.75 3.89 -4.21
C PHE A 22 10.80 4.42 -3.13
N SER A 23 10.42 3.61 -2.13
CA SER A 23 9.61 4.03 -0.98
C SER A 23 10.13 5.31 -0.33
N ASN A 24 11.46 5.44 -0.18
CA ASN A 24 12.08 6.62 0.43
C ASN A 24 11.87 7.92 -0.36
N ARG A 25 11.50 7.84 -1.65
CA ARG A 25 11.16 9.00 -2.48
C ARG A 25 9.79 9.57 -2.15
N TYR A 26 8.88 8.74 -1.64
CA TYR A 26 7.49 9.10 -1.42
C TYR A 26 7.08 9.15 0.05
N MET A 27 7.73 8.37 0.92
CA MET A 27 7.41 8.27 2.34
C MET A 27 8.39 9.08 3.19
N ALA A 28 7.90 9.61 4.31
CA ALA A 28 8.76 10.17 5.35
C ALA A 28 9.54 9.03 6.05
N ASP A 29 10.61 9.37 6.77
CA ASP A 29 11.43 8.37 7.48
C ASP A 29 10.64 7.63 8.56
N LYS A 30 9.58 8.27 9.08
CA LYS A 30 8.68 7.74 10.07
C LYS A 30 7.24 8.03 9.65
N VAL A 31 6.51 7.00 9.23
CA VAL A 31 5.12 7.08 8.81
C VAL A 31 4.21 6.43 9.85
N LEU A 32 3.14 7.12 10.23
CA LEU A 32 2.06 6.55 11.04
C LEU A 32 1.12 5.72 10.16
N ALA A 33 1.02 4.43 10.42
CA ALA A 33 0.17 3.50 9.69
C ALA A 33 -0.98 3.05 10.60
N HIS A 34 -2.18 3.57 10.35
CA HIS A 34 -3.39 3.17 11.06
C HIS A 34 -4.06 2.02 10.32
N GLN A 35 -4.26 0.91 11.01
CA GLN A 35 -4.81 -0.33 10.45
C GLN A 35 -5.69 -1.03 11.48
N VAL A 36 -6.63 -1.83 11.00
CA VAL A 36 -7.44 -2.72 11.84
C VAL A 36 -6.95 -4.15 11.59
N ILE A 37 -6.59 -4.87 12.65
CA ILE A 37 -6.27 -6.30 12.59
C ILE A 37 -7.11 -7.01 13.64
N SER A 38 -7.83 -8.06 13.24
CA SER A 38 -8.72 -8.82 14.13
C SER A 38 -9.67 -7.93 14.93
N GLU A 39 -10.28 -6.95 14.24
CA GLU A 39 -11.21 -5.96 14.81
C GLU A 39 -10.59 -4.95 15.80
N GLU A 40 -9.27 -4.99 16.00
CA GLU A 40 -8.56 -4.04 16.86
C GLU A 40 -7.89 -2.94 16.05
N GLU A 41 -8.18 -1.69 16.41
CA GLU A 41 -7.50 -0.52 15.88
C GLU A 41 -6.07 -0.43 16.43
N GLN A 42 -5.10 -0.34 15.53
CA GLN A 42 -3.71 -0.16 15.90
C GLN A 42 -3.02 0.87 15.01
N THR A 43 -2.05 1.55 15.60
CA THR A 43 -1.19 2.50 14.90
C THR A 43 0.25 2.03 15.05
N VAL A 44 0.89 1.73 13.93
CA VAL A 44 2.29 1.30 13.91
C VAL A 44 3.15 2.33 13.21
N TYR A 45 4.41 2.41 13.61
CA TYR A 45 5.41 3.16 12.86
C TYR A 45 5.95 2.31 11.72
N ARG A 46 6.07 2.91 10.54
CA ARG A 46 6.64 2.26 9.38
C ARG A 46 7.67 3.16 8.73
N SER A 47 8.88 2.63 8.55
CA SER A 47 9.91 3.26 7.74
C SER A 47 9.69 2.96 6.25
N PRO A 48 10.32 3.71 5.33
CA PRO A 48 10.29 3.37 3.91
C PRO A 48 10.85 1.97 3.62
N LYS A 49 11.82 1.50 4.42
CA LYS A 49 12.39 0.16 4.28
C LYS A 49 11.37 -0.91 4.67
N ASP A 50 10.71 -0.75 5.82
CA ASP A 50 9.68 -1.67 6.30
C ASP A 50 8.53 -1.77 5.28
N TYR A 51 8.17 -0.65 4.64
CA TYR A 51 7.16 -0.65 3.59
C TYR A 51 7.61 -1.41 2.34
N ALA A 52 8.86 -1.21 1.91
CA ALA A 52 9.42 -1.92 0.76
C ALA A 52 9.48 -3.44 1.01
N GLU A 53 9.86 -3.86 2.22
CA GLU A 53 9.82 -5.26 2.66
C GLU A 53 8.40 -5.81 2.63
N HIS A 54 7.43 -5.06 3.17
CA HIS A 54 6.01 -5.46 3.11
C HIS A 54 5.49 -5.66 1.67
N VAL A 55 5.90 -4.81 0.72
CA VAL A 55 5.53 -5.00 -0.69
C VAL A 55 6.16 -6.28 -1.26
N ARG A 56 7.37 -6.66 -0.83
CA ARG A 56 8.00 -7.93 -1.26
C ARG A 56 7.28 -9.14 -0.70
N GLU A 57 6.88 -9.11 0.58
CA GLU A 57 6.03 -10.15 1.18
C GLU A 57 4.75 -10.34 0.37
N MET A 58 4.12 -9.24 -0.07
CA MET A 58 2.95 -9.31 -0.95
C MET A 58 3.25 -9.99 -2.29
N ILE A 59 4.43 -9.79 -2.88
CA ILE A 59 4.83 -10.45 -4.12
C ILE A 59 5.07 -11.94 -3.89
N GLU A 60 5.66 -12.33 -2.76
CA GLU A 60 5.88 -13.74 -2.40
C GLU A 60 4.55 -14.49 -2.23
N VAL A 61 3.53 -13.80 -1.73
CA VAL A 61 2.21 -14.38 -1.46
C VAL A 61 1.29 -14.37 -2.70
N TYR A 62 1.27 -13.25 -3.43
CA TYR A 62 0.32 -13.00 -4.53
C TYR A 62 0.96 -13.09 -5.93
N GLY A 63 2.27 -13.37 -6.01
CA GLY A 63 3.04 -13.34 -7.24
C GLY A 63 3.14 -11.94 -7.86
N ASN A 64 3.48 -11.91 -9.14
CA ASN A 64 3.36 -10.67 -9.92
C ASN A 64 1.88 -10.31 -10.03
N PHE A 65 1.46 -9.29 -9.28
CA PHE A 65 0.09 -8.79 -9.29
C PHE A 65 -0.03 -7.52 -10.13
N SER A 66 -1.23 -7.29 -10.68
CA SER A 66 -1.61 -6.01 -11.24
C SER A 66 -2.32 -5.16 -10.19
N LEU A 67 -2.17 -3.84 -10.29
CA LEU A 67 -2.83 -2.89 -9.42
C LEU A 67 -3.47 -1.78 -10.25
N GLU A 68 -4.76 -1.53 -10.01
CA GLU A 68 -5.55 -0.51 -10.67
C GLU A 68 -6.13 0.46 -9.62
N ILE A 69 -5.77 1.74 -9.71
CA ILE A 69 -6.46 2.79 -8.93
C ILE A 69 -7.85 3.00 -9.54
N GLN A 70 -8.89 2.67 -8.78
CA GLN A 70 -10.29 2.81 -9.19
C GLN A 70 -10.84 4.19 -8.84
N GLU A 71 -10.33 4.81 -7.78
CA GLU A 71 -10.79 6.10 -7.31
C GLU A 71 -9.65 6.85 -6.62
N LEU A 72 -9.57 8.14 -6.88
CA LEU A 72 -8.61 9.03 -6.23
C LEU A 72 -9.26 10.38 -5.99
N LEU A 73 -9.37 10.76 -4.72
CA LEU A 73 -9.97 12.03 -4.29
C LEU A 73 -8.95 12.78 -3.46
N VAL A 74 -8.90 14.10 -3.62
CA VAL A 74 -7.91 14.96 -2.96
C VAL A 74 -8.64 16.06 -2.22
N GLN A 75 -8.30 16.23 -0.94
CA GLN A 75 -8.71 17.36 -0.14
C GLN A 75 -7.52 17.86 0.65
N ASP A 76 -7.07 19.08 0.34
CA ASP A 76 -5.90 19.71 0.94
C ASP A 76 -4.65 18.81 0.86
N SER A 77 -4.17 18.34 2.01
CA SER A 77 -3.01 17.45 2.16
C SER A 77 -3.38 15.96 2.19
N LYS A 78 -4.67 15.61 2.15
CA LYS A 78 -5.15 14.23 2.20
C LYS A 78 -5.54 13.73 0.81
N VAL A 79 -5.18 12.49 0.54
CA VAL A 79 -5.49 11.79 -0.71
C VAL A 79 -6.15 10.46 -0.36
N TYR A 80 -7.43 10.34 -0.67
CA TYR A 80 -8.11 9.05 -0.65
C TYR A 80 -7.79 8.28 -1.93
N VAL A 81 -7.53 6.98 -1.79
CA VAL A 81 -7.35 6.07 -2.91
C VAL A 81 -8.12 4.78 -2.65
N ARG A 82 -8.88 4.32 -3.64
CA ARG A 82 -9.42 2.96 -3.70
C ARG A 82 -8.80 2.25 -4.89
N TRP A 83 -8.37 1.01 -4.71
CA TRP A 83 -7.72 0.23 -5.76
C TRP A 83 -8.16 -1.22 -5.76
N LYS A 84 -8.03 -1.84 -6.92
CA LYS A 84 -8.17 -3.28 -7.14
C LYS A 84 -6.79 -3.87 -7.41
N GLN A 85 -6.48 -4.97 -6.74
CA GLN A 85 -5.27 -5.76 -6.95
C GLN A 85 -5.67 -7.17 -7.42
N VAL A 86 -5.01 -7.67 -8.46
CA VAL A 86 -5.25 -9.02 -8.99
C VAL A 86 -3.94 -9.76 -9.11
N GLY A 87 -3.81 -10.88 -8.40
CA GLY A 87 -2.61 -11.73 -8.39
C GLY A 87 -2.98 -13.22 -8.46
N THR A 88 -2.05 -14.08 -8.05
CA THR A 88 -2.23 -15.53 -7.93
C THR A 88 -1.79 -15.96 -6.54
N HIS A 89 -2.57 -16.80 -5.85
CA HIS A 89 -2.23 -17.29 -4.52
C HIS A 89 -1.10 -18.33 -4.61
N ILE A 90 0.15 -17.89 -4.38
CA ILE A 90 1.36 -18.71 -4.54
C ILE A 90 2.21 -18.84 -3.27
N GLY A 91 1.92 -18.06 -2.23
CA GLY A 91 2.47 -18.24 -0.88
C GLY A 91 1.36 -18.32 0.16
N GLU A 92 1.71 -18.70 1.39
CA GLU A 92 0.74 -18.88 2.49
C GLU A 92 0.05 -17.56 2.88
N ILE A 93 -1.27 -17.59 3.09
CA ILE A 93 -2.07 -16.47 3.60
C ILE A 93 -2.81 -16.93 4.84
N ASP A 94 -2.59 -16.31 6.00
CA ASP A 94 -3.37 -16.57 7.23
C ASP A 94 -3.54 -18.07 7.57
N GLY A 95 -2.53 -18.90 7.31
CA GLY A 95 -2.57 -20.36 7.53
C GLY A 95 -3.13 -21.20 6.37
N TYR A 96 -3.49 -20.58 5.24
CA TYR A 96 -3.96 -21.24 4.03
C TYR A 96 -2.81 -21.48 3.05
N GLU A 97 -2.61 -22.74 2.68
CA GLU A 97 -1.63 -23.17 1.67
C GLU A 97 -1.90 -22.56 0.28
N PRO A 98 -0.86 -22.32 -0.53
CA PRO A 98 -1.01 -21.72 -1.85
C PRO A 98 -1.86 -22.58 -2.78
N THR A 99 -2.90 -21.98 -3.36
CA THR A 99 -3.87 -22.71 -4.20
C THR A 99 -3.56 -22.63 -5.70
N GLY A 100 -2.69 -21.73 -6.12
CA GLY A 100 -2.43 -21.44 -7.53
C GLY A 100 -3.61 -20.77 -8.26
N LEU A 101 -4.68 -20.41 -7.55
CA LEU A 101 -5.86 -19.77 -8.12
C LEU A 101 -5.72 -18.24 -8.15
N PRO A 102 -6.43 -17.55 -9.05
CA PRO A 102 -6.48 -16.09 -9.05
C PRO A 102 -7.05 -15.54 -7.74
N ILE A 103 -6.45 -14.46 -7.24
CA ILE A 103 -6.94 -13.70 -6.08
C ILE A 103 -7.21 -12.25 -6.47
N THR A 104 -8.32 -11.71 -6.00
CA THR A 104 -8.69 -10.30 -6.17
C THR A 104 -8.87 -9.66 -4.80
N GLN A 105 -8.16 -8.56 -4.57
CA GLN A 105 -8.30 -7.73 -3.38
C GLN A 105 -8.76 -6.33 -3.77
N ILE A 106 -9.71 -5.79 -3.01
CA ILE A 106 -10.13 -4.40 -3.11
C ILE A 106 -9.82 -3.76 -1.78
N ALA A 107 -9.06 -2.67 -1.81
CA ALA A 107 -8.66 -1.95 -0.61
C ALA A 107 -8.77 -0.44 -0.84
N SER A 108 -8.82 0.29 0.27
CA SER A 108 -8.77 1.75 0.24
C SER A 108 -7.90 2.30 1.36
N ALA A 109 -7.39 3.50 1.15
CA ALA A 109 -6.62 4.20 2.15
C ALA A 109 -6.74 5.71 1.97
N VAL A 110 -6.61 6.44 3.06
CA VAL A 110 -6.37 7.88 3.05
C VAL A 110 -4.91 8.11 3.39
N TYR A 111 -4.18 8.82 2.54
CA TYR A 111 -2.79 9.22 2.76
C TYR A 111 -2.74 10.70 3.12
N ARG A 112 -2.02 11.06 4.18
CA ARG A 112 -1.69 12.45 4.50
C ARG A 112 -0.29 12.77 4.00
N ILE A 113 -0.19 13.90 3.31
CA ILE A 113 1.05 14.39 2.71
C ILE A 113 1.54 15.61 3.46
N GLU A 114 2.77 15.53 3.97
CA GLU A 114 3.46 16.64 4.64
C GLU A 114 4.88 16.75 4.11
N ASN A 115 5.36 17.98 3.90
CA ASN A 115 6.70 18.24 3.36
C ASN A 115 7.00 17.48 2.05
N GLY A 116 5.97 17.24 1.24
CA GLY A 116 6.09 16.52 -0.02
C GLY A 116 6.27 15.00 0.12
N LYS A 117 5.96 14.41 1.28
CA LYS A 117 6.05 12.98 1.58
C LYS A 117 4.78 12.48 2.26
N ILE A 118 4.49 11.19 2.14
CA ILE A 118 3.50 10.49 2.96
C ILE A 118 4.03 10.45 4.40
N SER A 119 3.33 11.10 5.33
CA SER A 119 3.67 11.09 6.76
C SER A 119 2.75 10.20 7.59
N GLU A 120 1.55 9.90 7.08
CA GLU A 120 0.53 9.16 7.80
C GLU A 120 -0.47 8.55 6.80
N TYR A 121 -1.04 7.38 7.11
CA TYR A 121 -2.14 6.83 6.35
C TYR A 121 -3.07 5.94 7.19
N TRP A 122 -4.33 5.88 6.78
CA TRP A 122 -5.36 4.99 7.31
C TRP A 122 -5.73 4.00 6.23
N ILE A 123 -5.53 2.71 6.47
CA ILE A 123 -5.80 1.65 5.49
C ILE A 123 -6.94 0.76 5.96
N LEU A 124 -7.82 0.44 5.01
CA LEU A 124 -8.87 -0.57 5.14
C LEU A 124 -8.62 -1.61 4.05
N LYS A 125 -8.38 -2.85 4.49
CA LYS A 125 -8.16 -4.01 3.62
C LYS A 125 -9.02 -5.18 4.07
#